data_AF-A0A1X7UJ21-F1
#
_entry.id   AF-A0A1X7UJ21-F1
#
_cell.length_a   1.000
_cell.length_b   1.000
_cell.length_c   1.000
_cell.angle_alpha   90.00
_cell.angle_beta   90.00
_cell.angle_gamma   90.00
#
_symmetry.space_group_name_H-M   'P 1'
#
loop_
_entity.id
_entity.type
_entity.pdbx_description
1 polymer ?
#
loop_
_entity_poly.entity_id
_entity_poly.type
_entity_poly.pdbx_seq_one_letter_code
_entity_poly.pdbx_strand_id
1 'polypeptide(L)'
;MQKFVLLLLTAVTIGCYAEIDTSQCYNAPKGTLYYLYKNCRKASDSRQTRCMNVVDRYCSDVEFAFVGKMRHTTGGVMRAVNTTTNEIFLSCFKTAYKGQVEISSLLNHVPTCNHLSKIQSGDCLLAISRYCQLVKGRSSSGFAYSTSVSHANIACYDSANQSQISTNILASYNSNCDNSNKSASSDCFNAACLWCEDEGYDGGITQGSNDTDIIVSCYNDYFRKHVKVRNIKTQG
;
A
#
# COMPACT_ATOMS: atom_id res chain seq x y z
N MET A 1 -58.73 -21.27 30.22
CA MET A 1 -58.60 -19.95 29.55
C MET A 1 -57.13 -19.61 29.47
N GLN A 2 -56.50 -19.86 28.32
CA GLN A 2 -55.06 -19.69 28.09
C GLN A 2 -54.90 -18.45 27.19
N LYS A 3 -54.22 -17.42 27.68
CA LYS A 3 -53.97 -16.17 26.93
C LYS A 3 -52.71 -16.33 26.08
N PHE A 4 -52.86 -16.31 24.77
CA PHE A 4 -51.74 -16.14 23.84
C PHE A 4 -51.33 -14.67 23.82
N VAL A 5 -50.06 -14.38 24.13
CA VAL A 5 -49.45 -13.06 23.97
C VAL A 5 -48.72 -13.06 22.63
N LEU A 6 -49.24 -12.32 21.66
CA LEU A 6 -48.63 -12.10 20.36
C LEU A 6 -47.65 -10.92 20.48
N LEU A 7 -46.34 -11.20 20.38
CA LEU A 7 -45.29 -10.17 20.35
C LEU A 7 -45.08 -9.73 18.90
N LEU A 8 -45.62 -8.57 18.54
CA LEU A 8 -45.35 -7.85 17.29
C LEU A 8 -43.96 -7.18 17.39
N LEU A 9 -42.99 -7.70 16.64
CA LEU A 9 -41.71 -7.03 16.41
C LEU A 9 -41.91 -5.95 15.35
N THR A 10 -42.01 -4.70 15.78
CA THR A 10 -41.91 -3.52 14.92
C THR A 10 -40.44 -3.29 14.57
N ALA A 11 -40.09 -3.46 13.30
CA ALA A 11 -38.80 -3.07 12.77
C ALA A 11 -38.68 -1.54 12.80
N VAL A 12 -37.89 -1.01 13.74
CA VAL A 12 -37.49 0.40 13.75
C VAL A 12 -36.33 0.54 12.76
N THR A 13 -36.62 1.04 11.57
CA THR A 13 -35.59 1.54 10.65
C THR A 13 -35.05 2.85 11.22
N ILE A 14 -33.95 2.78 11.97
CA ILE A 14 -33.17 3.96 12.38
C ILE A 14 -32.46 4.46 11.12
N GLY A 15 -33.09 5.40 10.42
CA GLY A 15 -32.41 6.22 9.42
C GLY A 15 -31.45 7.16 10.14
N CYS A 16 -30.16 6.80 10.21
CA CYS A 16 -29.12 7.69 10.70
C CYS A 16 -28.88 8.83 9.70
N TYR A 17 -29.69 9.89 9.78
CA TYR A 17 -29.30 11.19 9.26
C TYR A 17 -28.43 11.86 10.33
N ALA A 18 -27.12 11.62 10.26
CA ALA A 18 -26.17 12.41 10.99
C ALA A 18 -25.98 13.75 10.24
N GLU A 19 -26.49 14.84 10.80
CA GLU A 19 -26.15 16.18 10.34
C GLU A 19 -24.64 16.40 10.56
N ILE A 20 -23.95 16.75 9.48
CA ILE A 20 -22.52 17.03 9.47
C ILE A 20 -22.31 18.37 10.18
N ASP A 21 -21.58 18.33 11.29
CA ASP A 21 -21.08 19.53 11.96
C ASP A 21 -20.06 20.24 11.05
N THR A 22 -20.50 21.32 10.42
CA THR A 22 -19.71 22.13 9.49
C THR A 22 -18.71 23.06 10.19
N SER A 23 -18.73 23.13 11.54
CA SER A 23 -17.87 24.03 12.31
C SER A 23 -16.42 23.54 12.48
N GLN A 24 -16.13 22.29 12.12
CA GLN A 24 -14.80 21.68 12.21
C GLN A 24 -14.13 21.45 10.85
N CYS A 25 -14.27 22.40 9.93
CA CYS A 25 -13.51 22.40 8.67
C CYS A 25 -12.00 22.58 8.95
N TYR A 26 -11.32 21.49 9.29
CA TYR A 26 -9.90 21.37 9.05
C TYR A 26 -9.68 21.61 7.56
N ASN A 27 -8.94 22.68 7.23
CA ASN A 27 -8.55 22.97 5.87
C ASN A 27 -7.80 21.74 5.33
N ALA A 28 -8.47 20.95 4.49
CA ALA A 28 -7.80 19.96 3.65
C ALA A 28 -6.58 20.66 3.01
N PRO A 29 -5.38 20.07 3.05
CA PRO A 29 -4.20 20.71 2.47
C PRO A 29 -4.55 21.17 1.06
N LYS A 30 -4.45 22.49 0.82
CA LYS A 30 -4.79 23.08 -0.48
C LYS A 30 -3.88 22.47 -1.54
N GLY A 31 -4.44 21.52 -2.28
CA GLY A 31 -3.78 20.75 -3.33
C GLY A 31 -4.62 19.52 -3.62
N THR A 32 -5.34 19.51 -4.74
CA THR A 32 -6.05 18.31 -5.20
C THR A 32 -5.03 17.18 -5.37
N LEU A 33 -5.44 15.91 -5.13
CA LEU A 33 -4.68 14.68 -5.43
C LEU A 33 -3.73 14.87 -6.65
N TYR A 34 -4.29 15.48 -7.70
CA TYR A 34 -3.62 16.10 -8.84
C TYR A 34 -2.14 16.51 -8.67
N TYR A 35 -1.83 17.40 -7.71
CA TYR A 35 -0.50 18.01 -7.58
C TYR A 35 0.54 16.99 -7.12
N LEU A 36 0.09 16.00 -6.34
CA LEU A 36 0.90 14.92 -5.82
C LEU A 36 1.21 13.85 -6.89
N TYR A 37 0.31 13.64 -7.87
CA TYR A 37 0.48 12.62 -8.91
C TYR A 37 1.25 13.04 -10.16
N LYS A 38 1.58 14.34 -10.33
CA LYS A 38 2.30 14.79 -11.56
C LYS A 38 3.61 14.03 -11.77
N ASN A 39 4.27 13.60 -10.69
CA ASN A 39 5.55 12.93 -10.70
C ASN A 39 5.48 11.40 -10.58
N CYS A 40 4.27 10.82 -10.65
CA CYS A 40 3.99 9.39 -10.48
C CYS A 40 3.24 8.81 -11.68
N ARG A 41 3.58 9.27 -12.88
CA ARG A 41 2.86 8.96 -14.14
C ARG A 41 3.45 7.79 -14.92
N LYS A 42 4.53 7.19 -14.44
CA LYS A 42 5.14 6.02 -15.06
C LYS A 42 4.96 4.83 -14.14
N ALA A 43 4.71 3.66 -14.73
CA ALA A 43 4.72 2.41 -13.97
C ALA A 43 6.06 2.22 -13.21
N SER A 44 7.18 2.67 -13.81
CA SER A 44 8.50 2.70 -13.17
C SER A 44 8.60 3.52 -11.89
N ASP A 45 7.67 4.46 -11.65
CA ASP A 45 7.67 5.29 -10.46
C ASP A 45 6.86 4.68 -9.30
N SER A 46 6.11 3.58 -9.52
CA SER A 46 5.21 2.96 -8.53
C SER A 46 5.88 2.64 -7.20
N ARG A 47 7.17 2.32 -7.25
CA ARG A 47 7.98 1.91 -6.10
C ARG A 47 8.76 3.05 -5.46
N GLN A 48 8.77 4.24 -6.06
CA GLN A 48 9.50 5.34 -5.46
C GLN A 48 8.77 5.83 -4.22
N THR A 49 9.52 6.12 -3.15
CA THR A 49 8.97 6.61 -1.88
C THR A 49 8.07 7.83 -2.08
N ARG A 50 8.42 8.74 -3.00
CA ARG A 50 7.57 9.89 -3.32
C ARG A 50 6.17 9.49 -3.80
N CYS A 51 6.04 8.42 -4.58
CA CYS A 51 4.75 7.96 -5.11
C CYS A 51 4.00 7.11 -4.10
N MET A 52 4.72 6.25 -3.39
CA MET A 52 4.18 5.48 -2.27
C MET A 52 3.63 6.41 -1.19
N ASN A 53 4.29 7.53 -0.86
CA ASN A 53 3.81 8.55 0.07
C ASN A 53 2.43 9.07 -0.34
N VAL A 54 2.27 9.40 -1.61
CA VAL A 54 1.04 10.00 -2.12
C VAL A 54 -0.13 9.03 -2.02
N VAL A 55 0.10 7.77 -2.40
CA VAL A 55 -0.94 6.74 -2.30
C VAL A 55 -1.20 6.38 -0.84
N ASP A 56 -0.15 6.31 -0.01
CA ASP A 56 -0.27 6.07 1.42
C ASP A 56 -1.08 7.16 2.12
N ARG A 57 -0.82 8.45 1.81
CA ARG A 57 -1.65 9.57 2.27
C ARG A 57 -3.08 9.46 1.77
N TYR A 58 -3.26 9.17 0.48
CA TYR A 58 -4.61 8.96 -0.07
C TYR A 58 -5.37 7.89 0.70
N CYS A 59 -4.73 6.77 1.02
CA CYS A 59 -5.32 5.66 1.76
C CYS A 59 -5.44 5.92 3.28
N SER A 60 -4.60 6.78 3.86
CA SER A 60 -4.65 7.17 5.28
C SER A 60 -5.68 8.26 5.56
N ASP A 61 -5.86 9.20 4.62
CA ASP A 61 -6.77 10.34 4.72
C ASP A 61 -8.22 9.97 4.32
N VAL A 62 -8.50 8.68 4.06
CA VAL A 62 -9.84 8.16 3.72
C VAL A 62 -10.79 8.15 4.93
N GLU A 63 -10.51 8.96 5.95
CA GLU A 63 -11.54 9.46 6.86
C GLU A 63 -12.74 10.07 6.11
N PHE A 64 -12.55 10.48 4.84
CA PHE A 64 -13.52 11.25 4.06
C PHE A 64 -14.21 10.53 2.88
N ALA A 65 -13.81 9.32 2.46
CA ALA A 65 -14.39 8.72 1.24
C ALA A 65 -15.49 7.66 1.48
N PHE A 66 -15.61 7.11 2.70
CA PHE A 66 -16.62 6.10 3.02
C PHE A 66 -17.10 6.26 4.46
N VAL A 67 -18.33 6.79 4.64
CA VAL A 67 -19.30 6.61 5.75
C VAL A 67 -18.76 6.19 7.15
N GLY A 68 -17.65 6.75 7.62
CA GLY A 68 -17.12 6.53 8.97
C GLY A 68 -15.60 6.42 9.03
N LYS A 69 -15.01 6.96 10.10
CA LYS A 69 -13.61 6.75 10.48
C LYS A 69 -13.25 5.26 10.38
N MET A 70 -12.32 4.88 9.52
CA MET A 70 -11.69 3.57 9.63
C MET A 70 -10.94 3.52 10.96
N ARG A 71 -11.32 2.61 11.86
CA ARG A 71 -10.71 2.44 13.19
C ARG A 71 -9.25 1.96 13.15
N HIS A 72 -8.67 1.79 11.96
CA HIS A 72 -7.39 1.15 11.74
C HIS A 72 -6.49 2.04 10.89
N THR A 73 -5.20 2.01 11.19
CA THR A 73 -4.17 2.60 10.35
C THR A 73 -4.17 1.91 8.99
N THR A 74 -4.29 2.67 7.91
CA THR A 74 -4.26 2.16 6.53
C THR A 74 -2.98 2.56 5.82
N GLY A 75 -2.62 1.76 4.83
CA GLY A 75 -1.51 1.98 3.92
C GLY A 75 -1.99 1.87 2.49
N GLY A 76 -1.21 2.45 1.57
CA GLY A 76 -1.55 2.51 0.17
C GLY A 76 -0.39 2.16 -0.73
N VAL A 77 -0.65 1.38 -1.78
CA VAL A 77 0.34 1.08 -2.83
C VAL A 77 -0.19 1.40 -4.23
N MET A 78 0.69 1.93 -5.08
CA MET A 78 0.44 2.11 -6.50
C MET A 78 0.67 0.78 -7.23
N ARG A 79 -0.39 0.16 -7.75
CA ARG A 79 -0.34 -1.16 -8.40
C ARG A 79 0.14 -1.09 -9.84
N ALA A 80 -0.44 -0.15 -10.59
CA ALA A 80 -0.19 0.00 -12.01
C ALA A 80 -0.50 1.42 -12.47
N VAL A 81 -0.01 1.76 -13.66
CA VAL A 81 -0.33 3.01 -14.36
C VAL A 81 -0.76 2.70 -15.79
N ASN A 82 -1.96 3.15 -16.16
CA ASN A 82 -2.39 3.17 -17.55
C ASN A 82 -1.98 4.50 -18.18
N THR A 83 -0.92 4.46 -18.99
CA THR A 83 -0.36 5.66 -19.64
C THR A 83 -1.28 6.25 -20.71
N THR A 84 -2.09 5.42 -21.36
CA THR A 84 -3.06 5.83 -22.39
C THR A 84 -4.20 6.65 -21.78
N THR A 85 -4.76 6.20 -20.65
CA THR A 85 -5.87 6.88 -19.97
C THR A 85 -5.41 7.86 -18.89
N ASN A 86 -4.11 7.87 -18.59
CA ASN A 86 -3.48 8.60 -17.47
C ASN A 86 -4.13 8.26 -16.12
N GLU A 87 -4.39 6.97 -15.91
CA GLU A 87 -4.99 6.44 -14.70
C GLU A 87 -3.97 5.70 -13.85
N ILE A 88 -4.07 5.88 -12.54
CA ILE A 88 -3.31 5.14 -11.56
C ILE A 88 -4.25 4.16 -10.89
N PHE A 89 -3.82 2.91 -10.81
CA PHE A 89 -4.50 1.89 -10.04
C PHE A 89 -3.84 1.78 -8.66
N LEU A 90 -4.62 1.92 -7.61
CA LEU A 90 -4.15 1.85 -6.23
C LEU A 90 -4.98 0.85 -5.41
N SER A 91 -4.35 0.25 -4.41
CA SER A 91 -5.03 -0.51 -3.35
C SER A 91 -4.73 0.11 -1.99
N CYS A 92 -5.76 0.15 -1.15
CA CYS A 92 -5.67 0.58 0.23
C CYS A 92 -5.96 -0.62 1.15
N PHE A 93 -5.08 -0.90 2.10
CA PHE A 93 -5.17 -2.06 2.98
C PHE A 93 -4.81 -1.71 4.41
N LYS A 94 -5.13 -2.62 5.33
CA LYS A 94 -4.84 -2.46 6.76
C LYS A 94 -3.33 -2.51 7.00
N THR A 95 -2.83 -1.59 7.81
CA THR A 95 -1.47 -1.65 8.37
C THR A 95 -1.56 -1.96 9.87
N ALA A 96 -0.66 -2.82 10.34
CA ALA A 96 -0.53 -3.17 11.74
C ALA A 96 0.38 -2.18 12.51
N TYR A 97 1.19 -1.41 11.78
CA TYR A 97 2.08 -0.39 12.31
C TYR A 97 2.49 0.61 11.24
N LYS A 98 2.62 1.88 11.63
CA LYS A 98 3.29 2.92 10.85
C LYS A 98 4.18 3.71 11.79
N GLY A 99 5.42 3.97 11.39
CA GLY A 99 6.35 4.71 12.24
C GLY A 99 7.62 5.14 11.53
N GLN A 100 8.35 6.04 12.18
CA GLN A 100 9.68 6.47 11.77
C GLN A 100 10.72 5.52 12.33
N VAL A 101 11.62 5.08 11.46
CA VAL A 101 12.66 4.10 11.77
C VAL A 101 13.99 4.67 11.29
N GLU A 102 14.96 4.75 12.20
CA GLU A 102 16.32 5.13 11.82
C GLU A 102 16.92 4.09 10.87
N ILE A 103 17.70 4.54 9.88
CA ILE A 103 18.39 3.64 8.96
C ILE A 103 19.31 2.64 9.70
N SER A 104 19.86 3.06 10.84
CA SER A 104 20.66 2.23 11.76
C SER A 104 19.93 0.97 12.24
N SER A 105 18.61 1.06 12.41
CA SER A 105 17.79 -0.08 12.83
C SER A 105 17.63 -1.10 11.70
N LEU A 106 17.62 -0.67 10.44
CA LEU A 106 17.52 -1.55 9.27
C LEU A 106 18.85 -2.27 8.98
N LEU A 107 19.98 -1.62 9.25
CA LEU A 107 21.32 -2.21 9.13
C LEU A 107 21.49 -3.51 9.91
N ASN A 108 20.86 -3.59 11.10
CA ASN A 108 20.91 -4.78 11.95
C ASN A 108 20.22 -5.99 11.31
N HIS A 109 19.38 -5.77 10.29
CA HIS A 109 18.68 -6.82 9.56
C HIS A 109 19.36 -7.19 8.25
N VAL A 110 19.85 -6.20 7.49
CA VAL A 110 20.60 -6.38 6.25
C VAL A 110 21.68 -5.29 6.17
N PRO A 111 22.98 -5.61 6.35
CA PRO A 111 24.05 -4.61 6.44
C PRO A 111 24.22 -3.71 5.21
N THR A 112 23.78 -4.17 4.03
CA THR A 112 23.85 -3.40 2.78
C THR A 112 22.72 -2.37 2.64
N CYS A 113 21.71 -2.39 3.53
CA CYS A 113 20.71 -1.33 3.65
C CYS A 113 21.23 -0.15 4.50
N ASN A 114 22.29 0.49 4.02
CA ASN A 114 23.05 1.49 4.78
C ASN A 114 22.83 2.95 4.36
N HIS A 115 21.97 3.18 3.36
CA HIS A 115 21.68 4.52 2.85
C HIS A 115 20.20 4.69 2.52
N LEU A 116 19.60 5.80 2.96
CA LEU A 116 18.20 6.12 2.67
C LEU A 116 17.92 6.30 1.17
N SER A 117 18.92 6.70 0.37
CA SER A 117 18.81 6.75 -1.09
C SER A 117 18.56 5.38 -1.72
N LYS A 118 18.88 4.30 -1.00
CA LYS A 118 18.65 2.91 -1.39
C LYS A 118 17.45 2.28 -0.69
N ILE A 119 16.60 3.03 0.01
CA ILE A 119 15.51 2.45 0.84
C ILE A 119 14.52 1.58 0.04
N GLN A 120 14.47 1.73 -1.28
CA GLN A 120 13.66 0.92 -2.20
C GLN A 120 14.48 -0.15 -2.93
N SER A 121 15.75 -0.39 -2.59
CA SER A 121 16.56 -1.47 -3.15
C SER A 121 16.12 -2.83 -2.60
N GLY A 122 16.46 -3.92 -3.28
CA GLY A 122 16.14 -5.29 -2.85
C GLY A 122 16.56 -5.55 -1.39
N ASP A 123 17.80 -5.18 -1.05
CA ASP A 123 18.36 -5.33 0.29
C ASP A 123 17.60 -4.53 1.35
N CYS A 124 17.20 -3.30 1.05
CA CYS A 124 16.44 -2.49 1.99
C CYS A 124 15.00 -2.96 2.14
N LEU A 125 14.39 -3.49 1.08
CA LEU A 125 13.07 -4.12 1.17
C LEU A 125 13.12 -5.36 2.07
N LEU A 126 14.18 -6.16 1.94
CA LEU A 126 14.43 -7.30 2.81
C LEU A 126 14.65 -6.86 4.27
N ALA A 127 15.42 -5.79 4.48
CA ALA A 127 15.62 -5.20 5.80
C ALA A 127 14.31 -4.72 6.44
N ILE A 128 13.47 -4.03 5.66
CA ILE A 128 12.16 -3.54 6.09
C ILE A 128 11.24 -4.73 6.44
N SER A 129 11.21 -5.77 5.61
CA SER A 129 10.45 -6.98 5.88
C SER A 129 10.87 -7.62 7.20
N ARG A 130 12.17 -7.83 7.41
CA ARG A 130 12.73 -8.39 8.66
C ARG A 130 12.43 -7.51 9.88
N TYR A 131 12.53 -6.19 9.73
CA TYR A 131 12.14 -5.24 10.77
C TYR A 131 10.65 -5.40 11.12
N CYS A 132 9.77 -5.42 10.14
CA CYS A 132 8.34 -5.60 10.34
C CYS A 132 8.00 -6.96 10.99
N GLN A 133 8.72 -8.01 10.63
CA GLN A 133 8.60 -9.32 11.26
C GLN A 133 9.01 -9.31 12.73
N LEU A 134 10.07 -8.56 13.08
CA LEU A 134 10.50 -8.38 14.46
C LEU A 134 9.44 -7.63 15.29
N VAL A 135 8.88 -6.54 14.76
CA VAL A 135 7.96 -5.68 15.53
C VAL A 135 6.51 -6.15 15.58
N LYS A 136 6.07 -6.98 14.61
CA LYS A 136 4.65 -7.38 14.48
C LYS A 136 4.43 -8.88 14.36
N GLY A 137 5.48 -9.68 14.17
CA GLY A 137 5.39 -11.14 14.07
C GLY A 137 5.73 -11.67 12.68
N ARG A 138 5.96 -12.98 12.58
CA ARG A 138 6.59 -13.63 11.41
C ARG A 138 5.85 -13.45 10.08
N SER A 139 4.53 -13.29 10.09
CA SER A 139 3.72 -13.05 8.89
C SER A 139 3.67 -11.58 8.46
N SER A 140 4.33 -10.68 9.19
CA SER A 140 4.34 -9.25 8.88
C SER A 140 5.29 -8.96 7.71
N SER A 141 4.95 -7.93 6.95
CA SER A 141 5.73 -7.42 5.81
C SER A 141 5.65 -5.90 5.81
N GLY A 142 6.46 -5.24 4.99
CA GLY A 142 6.45 -3.79 5.00
C GLY A 142 6.99 -3.10 3.77
N PHE A 143 6.83 -1.78 3.77
CA PHE A 143 7.38 -0.91 2.74
C PHE A 143 7.68 0.47 3.33
N ALA A 144 8.68 1.13 2.77
CA ALA A 144 8.93 2.53 3.06
C ALA A 144 7.99 3.40 2.20
N TYR A 145 7.20 4.26 2.85
CA TYR A 145 6.33 5.19 2.14
C TYR A 145 6.89 6.61 2.12
N SER A 146 7.90 6.94 2.93
CA SER A 146 8.62 8.21 2.81
C SER A 146 9.96 8.18 3.55
N THR A 147 10.80 9.19 3.33
CA THR A 147 12.10 9.33 3.99
C THR A 147 12.30 10.76 4.49
N SER A 148 13.03 10.92 5.59
CA SER A 148 13.59 12.19 6.06
C SER A 148 15.12 12.13 5.91
N VAL A 149 15.86 13.05 6.56
CA VAL A 149 17.33 13.11 6.50
C VAL A 149 17.98 11.84 7.06
N SER A 150 17.42 11.26 8.12
CA SER A 150 18.00 10.10 8.83
C SER A 150 17.04 8.95 9.08
N HIS A 151 15.76 9.11 8.75
CA HIS A 151 14.72 8.12 9.01
C HIS A 151 13.98 7.69 7.74
N ALA A 152 13.55 6.43 7.73
CA ALA A 152 12.53 5.94 6.82
C ALA A 152 11.19 5.87 7.57
N ASN A 153 10.12 6.33 6.94
CA ASN A 153 8.77 6.05 7.43
C ASN A 153 8.32 4.72 6.83
N ILE A 154 8.08 3.74 7.70
CA ILE A 154 7.76 2.36 7.33
C ILE A 154 6.33 2.05 7.74
N ALA A 155 5.60 1.41 6.83
CA ALA A 155 4.34 0.76 7.12
C ALA A 155 4.55 -0.75 7.18
N CYS A 156 4.13 -1.38 8.27
CA CYS A 156 4.05 -2.83 8.39
C CYS A 156 2.59 -3.29 8.30
N TYR A 157 2.37 -4.41 7.62
CA TYR A 157 1.06 -5.02 7.44
C TYR A 157 1.16 -6.53 7.64
N ASP A 158 0.06 -7.13 8.08
CA ASP A 158 -0.05 -8.58 8.19
C ASP A 158 -0.26 -9.13 6.77
N SER A 159 0.73 -9.86 6.25
CA SER A 159 0.57 -10.50 4.94
C SER A 159 -0.46 -11.63 5.04
N ALA A 160 -1.33 -11.72 4.03
CA ALA A 160 -2.27 -12.83 3.91
C ALA A 160 -1.53 -14.13 3.54
N ASN A 161 -0.47 -13.98 2.76
CA ASN A 161 0.50 -15.03 2.44
C ASN A 161 1.87 -14.40 2.19
N GLN A 162 2.93 -15.14 2.51
CA GLN A 162 4.31 -14.78 2.17
C GLN A 162 5.01 -16.01 1.60
N SER A 163 5.67 -15.85 0.46
CA SER A 163 6.32 -16.95 -0.25
C SER A 163 7.57 -16.49 -0.98
N GLN A 164 8.51 -17.42 -1.18
CA GLN A 164 9.68 -17.24 -2.03
C GLN A 164 9.34 -17.79 -3.41
N ILE A 165 9.34 -16.91 -4.41
CA ILE A 165 8.90 -17.23 -5.76
C ILE A 165 10.07 -17.11 -6.72
N SER A 166 10.32 -18.19 -7.47
CA SER A 166 11.34 -18.21 -8.51
C SER A 166 11.07 -17.12 -9.55
N THR A 167 12.12 -16.46 -10.01
CA THR A 167 12.02 -15.45 -11.08
C THR A 167 11.42 -16.00 -12.37
N ASN A 168 11.58 -17.31 -12.64
CA ASN A 168 10.95 -17.94 -13.81
C ASN A 168 9.41 -17.91 -13.74
N ILE A 169 8.85 -18.05 -12.53
CA ILE A 169 7.40 -17.95 -12.32
C ILE A 169 6.97 -16.48 -12.43
N LEU A 170 7.68 -15.55 -11.77
CA LEU A 170 7.32 -14.13 -11.87
C LEU A 170 7.47 -13.58 -13.29
N ALA A 171 8.43 -14.10 -14.07
CA ALA A 171 8.63 -13.76 -15.47
C ALA A 171 7.45 -14.14 -16.37
N SER A 172 6.62 -15.14 -16.00
CA SER A 172 5.40 -15.44 -16.77
C SER A 172 4.31 -14.40 -16.58
N TYR A 173 4.33 -13.62 -15.49
CA TYR A 173 3.41 -12.51 -15.26
C TYR A 173 3.97 -11.17 -15.76
N ASN A 174 5.29 -10.97 -15.71
CA ASN A 174 5.97 -9.86 -16.36
C ASN A 174 7.38 -10.27 -16.77
N SER A 175 7.63 -10.37 -18.09
CA SER A 175 8.90 -10.89 -18.64
C SER A 175 10.14 -10.09 -18.23
N ASN A 176 9.98 -8.84 -17.77
CA ASN A 176 11.10 -8.03 -17.29
C ASN A 176 11.50 -8.37 -15.85
N CYS A 177 10.68 -9.14 -15.12
CA CYS A 177 11.00 -9.72 -13.80
C CYS A 177 11.69 -11.10 -13.94
N ASP A 178 12.80 -11.11 -14.67
CA ASP A 178 13.58 -12.31 -15.01
C ASP A 178 14.76 -12.56 -14.06
N ASN A 179 14.98 -11.68 -13.07
CA ASN A 179 16.18 -11.68 -12.22
C ASN A 179 15.87 -11.21 -10.80
N SER A 180 16.37 -11.92 -9.79
CA SER A 180 16.12 -11.64 -8.38
C SER A 180 16.69 -10.29 -7.94
N ASN A 181 17.77 -9.82 -8.57
CA ASN A 181 18.34 -8.49 -8.36
C ASN A 181 17.38 -7.36 -8.78
N LYS A 182 16.36 -7.67 -9.58
CA LYS A 182 15.29 -6.74 -9.97
C LYS A 182 14.10 -6.76 -9.00
N SER A 183 14.20 -7.40 -7.82
CA SER A 183 13.12 -7.47 -6.82
C SER A 183 12.55 -6.10 -6.40
N ALA A 184 13.35 -5.04 -6.53
CA ALA A 184 12.92 -3.66 -6.28
C ALA A 184 12.18 -2.99 -7.45
N SER A 185 12.28 -3.53 -8.66
CA SER A 185 11.76 -2.92 -9.89
C SER A 185 10.23 -2.87 -9.90
N SER A 186 9.69 -1.91 -10.67
CA SER A 186 8.26 -1.84 -10.94
C SER A 186 7.74 -3.08 -11.65
N ASP A 187 8.57 -3.72 -12.49
CA ASP A 187 8.19 -4.91 -13.25
C ASP A 187 8.00 -6.11 -12.31
N CYS A 188 8.94 -6.34 -11.39
CA CYS A 188 8.79 -7.39 -10.38
C CYS A 188 7.69 -7.10 -9.38
N PHE A 189 7.49 -5.83 -9.00
CA PHE A 189 6.35 -5.46 -8.18
C PHE A 189 5.01 -5.75 -8.87
N ASN A 190 4.90 -5.46 -10.17
CA ASN A 190 3.72 -5.77 -10.96
C ASN A 190 3.52 -7.29 -11.13
N ALA A 191 4.58 -8.05 -11.41
CA ALA A 191 4.52 -9.52 -11.44
C ALA A 191 4.02 -10.10 -10.12
N ALA A 192 4.54 -9.62 -8.99
CA ALA A 192 4.11 -10.03 -7.66
C ALA A 192 2.63 -9.71 -7.39
N CYS A 193 2.13 -8.56 -7.87
CA CYS A 193 0.70 -8.25 -7.79
C CYS A 193 -0.15 -9.28 -8.56
N LEU A 194 0.20 -9.55 -9.82
CA LEU A 194 -0.56 -10.47 -10.67
C LEU A 194 -0.50 -11.92 -10.17
N TRP A 195 0.66 -12.37 -9.71
CA TRP A 195 0.82 -13.69 -9.10
C TRP A 195 -0.06 -13.84 -7.85
N CYS A 196 -0.04 -12.87 -6.93
CA CYS A 196 -0.93 -12.91 -5.76
C CYS A 196 -2.42 -12.89 -6.14
N GLU A 197 -2.81 -12.21 -7.21
CA GLU A 197 -4.20 -12.25 -7.71
C GLU A 197 -4.60 -13.63 -8.23
N ASP A 198 -3.69 -14.31 -8.94
CA ASP A 198 -3.90 -15.67 -9.44
C ASP A 198 -4.01 -16.70 -8.27
N GLU A 199 -3.29 -16.44 -7.18
CA GLU A 199 -3.38 -17.20 -5.92
C GLU A 199 -4.63 -16.85 -5.07
N GLY A 200 -5.49 -15.95 -5.55
CA GLY A 200 -6.76 -15.61 -4.89
C GLY A 200 -6.69 -14.48 -3.85
N TYR A 201 -5.64 -13.66 -3.87
CA TYR A 201 -5.52 -12.45 -3.04
C TYR A 201 -5.79 -11.18 -3.84
N ASP A 202 -5.86 -10.02 -3.19
CA ASP A 202 -6.12 -8.75 -3.92
C ASP A 202 -4.86 -8.16 -4.56
N GLY A 203 -3.67 -8.52 -4.12
CA GLY A 203 -2.40 -8.08 -4.69
C GLY A 203 -1.18 -8.49 -3.86
N GLY A 204 0.01 -8.03 -4.26
CA GLY A 204 1.29 -8.47 -3.71
C GLY A 204 2.38 -7.41 -3.74
N ILE A 205 3.31 -7.48 -2.78
CA ILE A 205 4.45 -6.57 -2.68
C ILE A 205 5.74 -7.39 -2.57
N THR A 206 6.71 -7.10 -3.42
CA THR A 206 8.07 -7.65 -3.30
C THR A 206 8.78 -7.14 -2.06
N GLN A 207 9.34 -8.07 -1.29
CA GLN A 207 10.06 -7.85 -0.02
C GLN A 207 11.57 -8.06 -0.15
N GLY A 208 12.12 -7.92 -1.36
CA GLY A 208 13.51 -8.25 -1.67
C GLY A 208 13.67 -9.66 -2.24
N SER A 209 14.88 -10.21 -2.15
CA SER A 209 15.22 -11.53 -2.71
C SER A 209 16.15 -12.30 -1.78
N ASN A 210 16.09 -13.63 -1.88
CA ASN A 210 17.11 -14.54 -1.37
C ASN A 210 17.58 -15.38 -2.56
N ASP A 211 18.88 -15.35 -2.84
CA ASP A 211 19.48 -16.08 -3.98
C ASP A 211 18.75 -15.81 -5.30
N THR A 212 18.10 -16.82 -5.89
CA THR A 212 17.36 -16.74 -7.15
C THR A 212 15.89 -16.37 -7.00
N ASP A 213 15.39 -16.32 -5.76
CA ASP A 213 13.96 -16.17 -5.50
C ASP A 213 13.64 -14.78 -4.97
N ILE A 214 12.47 -14.28 -5.36
CA ILE A 214 11.93 -13.01 -4.86
C ILE A 214 10.93 -13.34 -3.77
N ILE A 215 11.06 -12.66 -2.62
CA ILE A 215 10.09 -12.78 -1.54
C ILE A 215 8.88 -11.92 -1.92
N VAL A 216 7.71 -12.55 -1.99
CA VAL A 216 6.45 -11.87 -2.27
C VAL A 216 5.51 -12.01 -1.07
N SER A 217 4.93 -10.89 -0.66
CA SER A 217 3.91 -10.84 0.38
C SER A 217 2.59 -10.37 -0.18
N CYS A 218 1.61 -11.27 -0.21
CA CYS A 218 0.25 -10.99 -0.64
C CYS A 218 -0.55 -10.27 0.44
N TYR A 219 -1.50 -9.44 0.02
CA TYR A 219 -2.41 -8.70 0.88
C TYR A 219 -3.84 -8.79 0.37
N ASN A 220 -4.80 -8.57 1.28
CA ASN A 220 -6.18 -8.30 0.95
C ASN A 220 -6.46 -6.82 1.16
N ASP A 221 -7.07 -6.18 0.17
CA ASP A 221 -7.38 -4.77 0.24
C ASP A 221 -8.75 -4.52 0.88
N TYR A 222 -8.91 -3.33 1.46
CA TYR A 222 -10.24 -2.86 1.84
C TYR A 222 -11.00 -2.35 0.62
N PHE A 223 -10.27 -1.69 -0.27
CA PHE A 223 -10.76 -1.27 -1.56
C PHE A 223 -9.59 -0.96 -2.49
N ARG A 224 -9.90 -0.99 -3.78
CA ARG A 224 -9.04 -0.57 -4.88
C ARG A 224 -9.75 0.43 -5.77
N LYS A 225 -8.98 1.33 -6.39
CA LYS A 225 -9.55 2.41 -7.20
C LYS A 225 -8.69 2.76 -8.40
N HIS A 226 -9.37 3.07 -9.50
CA HIS A 226 -8.78 3.76 -10.65
C HIS A 226 -8.94 5.26 -10.43
N VAL A 227 -7.81 5.97 -10.37
CA VAL A 227 -7.78 7.42 -10.22
C VAL A 227 -7.24 8.03 -11.50
N LYS A 228 -8.10 8.74 -12.23
CA LYS A 228 -7.70 9.51 -13.41
C LYS A 228 -6.93 10.75 -12.99
N VAL A 229 -5.66 10.82 -13.38
CA VAL A 229 -4.83 12.00 -13.21
C VAL A 229 -5.25 12.98 -14.31
N ARG A 230 -5.88 14.11 -13.95
CA ARG A 230 -6.21 15.12 -14.96
C ARG A 230 -4.90 15.75 -15.50
N ASN A 231 -4.94 16.35 -16.67
CA ASN A 231 -3.92 17.31 -17.10
C ASN A 231 -4.48 18.72 -16.84
N ILE A 232 -3.88 19.47 -15.90
CA ILE A 232 -4.07 20.91 -15.82
C ILE A 232 -3.38 21.40 -17.08
N LYS A 233 -4.17 21.81 -18.07
CA LYS A 233 -3.69 22.77 -19.05
C LYS A 233 -3.17 23.94 -18.22
N THR A 234 -1.89 24.24 -18.33
CA THR A 234 -1.31 25.48 -17.83
C THR A 234 -2.27 26.60 -18.21
N GLN A 235 -2.94 27.18 -17.21
CA GLN A 235 -3.68 28.41 -17.41
C GLN A 235 -2.61 29.44 -17.77
N GLY A 236 -2.57 29.77 -19.06
CA GLY A 236 -1.80 30.91 -19.57
C GLY A 236 -2.45 32.21 -19.16
#